data_AF-A0A2C9VUZ2-F1
#
_entry.id   AF-A0A2C9VUZ2-F1
#
_cell.length_a   1.000
_cell.length_b   1.000
_cell.length_c   1.000
_cell.angle_alpha   90.00
_cell.angle_beta   90.00
_cell.angle_gamma   90.00
#
_symmetry.space_group_name_H-M   'P 1'
#
loop_
_entity.id
_entity.type
_entity.pdbx_description
1 polymer ?
#
loop_
_entity_poly.entity_id
_entity_poly.type
_entity_poly.pdbx_seq_one_letter_code
_entity_poly.pdbx_strand_id
1 'polypeptide(L)'
;MQRFKSVEALKTALEGSPPNTRDERCKSANWIVVHRAIMAIKDVDGMFSTLDPEYYDILMKYLYRGLSTGDRTTCDQCLRIHEKLTEKAGLGCILRVLADTCEYCLTSSLTAPCV
;
A
#
# COMPACT_ATOMS: atom_id res chain seq x y z
N MET A 1 4.65 24.20 -6.45
CA MET A 1 4.85 23.82 -5.03
C MET A 1 4.04 22.61 -4.55
N GLN A 2 3.20 21.93 -5.37
CA GLN A 2 2.41 20.76 -4.90
C GLN A 2 3.15 19.42 -4.88
N ARG A 3 4.25 19.27 -5.62
CA ARG A 3 4.91 17.97 -5.87
C ARG A 3 5.54 17.34 -4.62
N PHE A 4 6.18 18.14 -3.77
CA PHE A 4 6.83 17.67 -2.54
C PHE A 4 5.83 17.30 -1.43
N LYS A 5 4.71 18.04 -1.34
CA LYS A 5 3.67 17.77 -0.33
C LYS A 5 3.01 16.41 -0.51
N SER A 6 2.82 15.95 -1.75
CA SER A 6 2.18 14.66 -2.01
C SER A 6 3.02 13.46 -1.55
N VAL A 7 4.34 13.53 -1.74
CA VAL A 7 5.25 12.45 -1.31
C VAL A 7 5.41 12.42 0.20
N GLU A 8 5.58 13.58 0.83
CA GLU A 8 5.65 13.69 2.29
C GLU A 8 4.36 13.21 2.95
N ALA A 9 3.20 13.62 2.43
CA ALA A 9 1.90 13.11 2.87
C ALA A 9 1.77 11.60 2.67
N LEU A 10 2.32 11.05 1.58
CA LEU A 10 2.36 9.60 1.38
C LEU A 10 3.25 8.93 2.44
N LYS A 11 4.46 9.43 2.70
CA LYS A 11 5.35 8.89 3.75
C LYS A 11 4.65 8.87 5.10
N THR A 12 4.08 9.98 5.54
CA THR A 12 3.35 10.06 6.80
C THR A 12 2.15 9.10 6.84
N ALA A 13 1.44 8.94 5.73
CA ALA A 13 0.31 7.99 5.65
C ALA A 13 0.77 6.52 5.68
N LEU A 14 1.98 6.22 5.22
CA LEU A 14 2.59 4.89 5.30
C LEU A 14 3.20 4.61 6.68
N GLU A 15 3.82 5.60 7.33
CA GLU A 15 4.33 5.54 8.71
C GLU A 15 3.19 5.34 9.73
N GLY A 16 2.04 5.97 9.48
CA GLY A 16 0.83 5.84 10.31
C GLY A 16 0.12 4.49 10.20
N SER A 17 0.71 3.49 9.54
CA SER A 17 0.14 2.15 9.38
C SER A 17 0.57 1.24 10.55
N PRO A 18 -0.20 1.12 11.65
CA PRO A 18 0.13 0.18 12.72
C PRO A 18 0.11 -1.26 12.18
N PRO A 19 1.23 -1.99 12.17
CA PRO A 19 1.30 -3.31 11.56
C PRO A 19 0.44 -4.37 12.29
N ASN A 20 0.05 -4.11 13.54
CA ASN A 20 -0.58 -5.10 14.43
C ASN A 20 -1.96 -4.70 14.99
N THR A 21 -2.57 -3.61 14.51
CA THR A 21 -3.91 -3.24 14.98
C THR A 21 -4.97 -4.10 14.28
N ARG A 22 -5.68 -4.93 15.06
CA ARG A 22 -6.85 -5.72 14.61
C ARG A 22 -8.10 -4.87 14.33
N ASP A 23 -8.02 -3.55 14.53
CA ASP A 23 -9.13 -2.63 14.33
C ASP A 23 -9.27 -2.22 12.84
N GLU A 24 -10.27 -2.78 12.19
CA GLU A 24 -10.61 -2.50 10.79
C GLU A 24 -11.04 -1.05 10.55
N ARG A 25 -11.48 -0.31 11.58
CA ARG A 25 -11.85 1.11 11.45
C ARG A 25 -10.62 1.98 11.32
N CYS A 26 -9.56 1.69 12.09
CA CYS A 26 -8.28 2.38 11.96
C CYS A 26 -7.63 2.12 10.59
N LYS A 27 -7.69 0.87 10.09
CA LYS A 27 -7.20 0.53 8.74
C LYS A 27 -7.97 1.27 7.63
N SER A 28 -9.28 1.41 7.80
CA SER A 28 -10.15 2.10 6.84
C SER A 28 -9.92 3.61 6.82
N ALA A 29 -9.71 4.22 8.00
CA ALA A 29 -9.35 5.64 8.08
C ALA A 29 -7.98 5.92 7.45
N ASN A 30 -6.99 5.08 7.70
CA ASN A 30 -5.66 5.23 7.10
C ASN A 30 -5.71 5.09 5.57
N TRP A 31 -6.51 4.15 5.07
CA TRP A 31 -6.73 3.99 3.63
C TRP A 31 -7.23 5.26 2.95
N ILE A 32 -8.17 6.00 3.54
CA ILE A 32 -8.72 7.21 2.91
C ILE A 32 -7.61 8.22 2.63
N VAL A 33 -6.64 8.35 3.55
CA VAL A 33 -5.50 9.27 3.42
C VAL A 33 -4.54 8.76 2.35
N VAL A 34 -4.18 7.48 2.40
CA VAL A 34 -3.27 6.84 1.44
C VAL A 34 -3.85 6.87 0.02
N HIS A 35 -5.13 6.55 -0.14
CA HIS A 35 -5.83 6.58 -1.43
C HIS A 35 -5.83 7.98 -2.03
N ARG A 36 -6.14 9.02 -1.24
CA ARG A 36 -6.05 10.41 -1.68
C ARG A 36 -4.63 10.79 -2.12
N ALA A 37 -3.61 10.35 -1.38
CA ALA A 37 -2.22 10.61 -1.75
C ALA A 37 -1.85 9.91 -3.07
N ILE A 38 -2.22 8.64 -3.24
CA ILE A 38 -2.03 7.85 -4.48
C ILE A 38 -2.68 8.54 -5.69
N MET A 39 -3.91 9.03 -5.53
CA MET A 39 -4.63 9.75 -6.58
C MET A 39 -4.02 11.12 -6.91
N ALA A 40 -3.36 11.77 -5.94
CA ALA A 40 -2.72 13.07 -6.13
C ALA A 40 -1.35 12.98 -6.82
N ILE A 41 -0.76 11.79 -6.96
CA ILE A 41 0.55 11.59 -7.57
C ILE A 41 0.45 11.69 -9.10
N LYS A 42 1.03 12.74 -9.67
CA LYS A 42 1.11 12.92 -11.13
C LYS A 42 2.44 12.42 -11.70
N ASP A 43 3.48 12.49 -10.89
CA ASP A 43 4.85 12.14 -11.23
C ASP A 43 5.30 10.94 -10.40
N VAL A 44 5.19 9.76 -11.01
CA VAL A 44 5.47 8.48 -10.35
C VAL A 44 6.98 8.30 -10.16
N ASP A 45 7.79 8.65 -11.15
CA ASP A 45 9.25 8.50 -11.07
C ASP A 45 9.88 9.38 -9.98
N GLY A 46 9.48 10.65 -9.86
CA GLY A 46 10.03 11.51 -8.80
C GLY A 46 9.51 11.16 -7.40
N MET A 47 8.34 10.54 -7.28
CA MET A 47 7.91 9.93 -6.02
C MET A 47 8.88 8.82 -5.60
N PHE A 48 9.24 7.91 -6.51
CA PHE A 48 10.19 6.83 -6.17
C PHE A 48 11.61 7.31 -5.91
N SER A 49 12.04 8.42 -6.51
CA SER A 49 13.33 9.04 -6.21
C SER A 49 13.43 9.63 -4.81
N THR A 50 12.30 9.83 -4.12
CA THR A 50 12.23 10.44 -2.79
C THR A 50 11.70 9.49 -1.72
N LEU A 51 11.03 8.41 -2.11
CA LEU A 51 10.50 7.38 -1.23
C LEU A 51 11.55 6.31 -0.94
N ASP A 52 11.77 6.03 0.35
CA ASP A 52 12.74 5.05 0.80
C ASP A 52 12.27 3.61 0.49
N PRO A 53 13.19 2.68 0.17
CA PRO A 53 12.84 1.30 -0.19
C PRO A 53 12.07 0.52 0.88
N GLU A 54 12.20 0.90 2.16
CA GLU A 54 11.45 0.30 3.27
C GLU A 54 9.92 0.46 3.11
N TYR A 55 9.48 1.51 2.42
CA TYR A 55 8.07 1.80 2.20
C TYR A 55 7.48 1.09 0.98
N TYR A 56 8.31 0.44 0.16
CA TYR A 56 7.87 -0.17 -1.10
C TYR A 56 6.90 -1.33 -0.89
N ASP A 57 7.18 -2.19 0.09
CA ASP A 57 6.29 -3.31 0.40
C ASP A 57 4.96 -2.82 0.96
N ILE A 58 4.98 -1.79 1.82
CA ILE A 58 3.78 -1.17 2.39
C ILE A 58 2.94 -0.51 1.29
N LEU A 59 3.59 0.25 0.40
CA LEU A 59 2.93 0.86 -0.75
C LEU A 59 2.28 -0.20 -1.64
N MET A 60 2.99 -1.31 -1.92
CA MET A 60 2.45 -2.42 -2.71
C MET A 60 1.17 -3.00 -2.09
N LYS A 61 1.10 -3.18 -0.76
CA LYS A 61 -0.15 -3.60 -0.07
C LYS A 61 -1.31 -2.65 -0.34
N TYR A 62 -1.07 -1.34 -0.27
CA TYR A 62 -2.10 -0.34 -0.53
C TYR A 62 -2.52 -0.28 -1.99
N LEU A 63 -1.62 -0.57 -2.94
CA LEU A 63 -1.99 -0.69 -4.35
C LEU A 63 -2.95 -1.86 -4.57
N TYR A 64 -2.68 -3.04 -4.01
CA TYR A 64 -3.61 -4.17 -4.07
C TYR A 64 -4.95 -3.88 -3.40
N ARG A 65 -4.95 -3.14 -2.28
CA ARG A 65 -6.18 -2.64 -1.65
C ARG A 65 -6.96 -1.70 -2.60
N GLY A 66 -6.27 -0.80 -3.29
CA GLY A 66 -6.86 0.07 -4.31
C GLY A 66 -7.48 -0.71 -5.47
N LEU A 67 -6.76 -1.70 -5.99
CA LEU A 67 -7.24 -2.59 -7.05
C LEU A 67 -8.51 -3.36 -6.63
N SER A 68 -8.63 -3.73 -5.35
CA SER A 68 -9.83 -4.39 -4.82
C SER A 68 -11.07 -3.49 -4.75
N THR A 69 -10.91 -2.17 -4.89
CA THR A 69 -12.04 -1.21 -4.86
C THR A 69 -12.91 -1.30 -6.12
N GLY A 70 -12.36 -1.80 -7.23
CA GLY A 70 -13.09 -1.94 -8.50
C GLY A 70 -13.38 -0.63 -9.24
N ASP A 71 -12.96 0.52 -8.72
CA ASP A 71 -13.07 1.81 -9.41
C ASP A 71 -12.01 1.93 -10.51
N ARG A 72 -12.45 2.23 -11.74
CA ARG A 72 -11.57 2.27 -12.90
C ARG A 72 -10.44 3.30 -12.75
N THR A 73 -10.74 4.48 -12.24
CA THR A 73 -9.74 5.55 -12.11
C THR A 73 -8.67 5.20 -11.08
N THR A 74 -9.08 4.56 -9.99
CA THR A 74 -8.20 4.05 -8.95
C THR A 74 -7.34 2.92 -9.50
N CYS A 75 -7.94 1.97 -10.20
CA CYS A 75 -7.23 0.84 -10.79
C CYS A 75 -6.16 1.28 -11.78
N ASP A 76 -6.49 2.18 -12.72
CA ASP A 76 -5.54 2.67 -13.72
C ASP A 76 -4.31 3.33 -13.07
N GLN A 77 -4.53 4.16 -12.05
CA GLN A 77 -3.44 4.78 -11.30
C GLN A 77 -2.63 3.77 -10.49
N CYS A 78 -3.31 2.83 -9.81
CA CYS A 78 -2.65 1.80 -9.03
C CYS A 78 -1.74 0.94 -9.91
N LEU A 79 -2.20 0.55 -11.11
CA LEU A 79 -1.40 -0.20 -12.08
C LEU A 79 -0.19 0.59 -12.58
N ARG A 80 -0.36 1.89 -12.86
CA ARG A 80 0.75 2.76 -13.28
C ARG A 80 1.84 2.87 -12.21
N ILE A 81 1.46 2.99 -10.94
CA ILE A 81 2.42 3.02 -9.83
C ILE A 81 3.02 1.62 -9.62
N HIS A 82 2.22 0.57 -9.72
CA HIS A 82 2.66 -0.82 -9.56
C HIS A 82 3.76 -1.20 -10.55
N GLU A 83 3.59 -0.87 -11.84
CA GLU A 83 4.60 -1.11 -12.88
C GLU A 83 5.94 -0.50 -12.49
N LYS A 84 5.96 0.79 -12.13
CA LYS A 84 7.17 1.51 -11.73
C LYS A 84 7.75 1.02 -10.41
N LEU A 85 6.91 0.65 -9.45
CA LEU A 85 7.36 0.04 -8.20
C LEU A 85 8.07 -1.29 -8.46
N THR A 86 7.51 -2.11 -9.36
CA THR A 86 8.08 -3.41 -9.71
C THR A 86 9.40 -3.26 -10.47
N GLU A 87 9.52 -2.27 -11.35
CA GLU A 87 10.80 -1.93 -12.01
C GLU A 87 11.90 -1.57 -11.00
N LYS A 88 11.56 -0.87 -9.90
CA LYS A 88 12.52 -0.40 -8.87
C LYS A 88 12.83 -1.43 -7.80
N ALA A 89 11.80 -2.08 -7.25
CA ALA A 89 11.89 -2.99 -6.11
C ALA A 89 12.06 -4.46 -6.53
N GLY A 90 11.81 -4.78 -7.80
CA GLY A 90 11.73 -6.13 -8.31
C GLY A 90 10.47 -6.87 -7.88
N LEU A 91 10.34 -8.13 -8.35
CA LEU A 91 9.19 -9.00 -8.06
C LEU A 91 9.08 -9.41 -6.58
N GLY A 92 10.14 -9.22 -5.79
CA GLY A 92 10.17 -9.57 -4.37
C GLY A 92 9.11 -8.81 -3.55
N CYS A 93 8.81 -7.56 -3.90
CA CYS A 93 7.78 -6.78 -3.19
C CYS A 93 6.38 -7.38 -3.39
N ILE A 94 6.08 -7.90 -4.58
CA ILE A 94 4.81 -8.59 -4.87
C ILE A 94 4.71 -9.86 -4.03
N LEU A 95 5.75 -10.69 -4.05
CA LEU A 95 5.77 -11.96 -3.31
C LEU A 95 5.61 -11.75 -1.80
N ARG A 96 6.28 -10.73 -1.24
CA ARG A 96 6.15 -10.39 0.18
C ARG A 96 4.71 -9.97 0.53
N VAL A 97 4.07 -9.17 -0.31
CA VAL A 97 2.65 -8.79 -0.10
C VAL A 97 1.71 -9.99 -0.19
N LEU A 98 1.88 -10.85 -1.19
CA LEU A 98 1.08 -12.07 -1.32
C LEU A 98 1.29 -13.02 -0.14
N ALA A 99 2.52 -13.16 0.33
CA ALA A 99 2.84 -13.97 1.52
C ALA A 99 2.23 -13.40 2.80
N ASP A 100 2.26 -12.07 2.98
CA ASP A 100 1.67 -11.39 4.15
C ASP A 100 0.15 -11.57 4.20
N THR A 101 -0.52 -11.55 3.03
CA THR A 101 -1.95 -11.87 2.92
C THR A 101 -2.22 -13.34 3.26
N CYS A 102 -1.24 -14.22 3.01
CA CYS A 102 -1.32 -15.64 3.33
C CYS A 102 -1.10 -15.93 4.83
N GLU A 103 -0.40 -15.06 5.56
CA GLU A 103 -0.18 -15.18 7.02
C GLU A 103 -1.51 -15.07 7.80
N TYR A 104 -2.47 -14.29 7.32
CA TYR A 104 -3.85 -14.31 7.84
C TYR A 104 -4.57 -15.64 7.58
N CYS A 105 -4.23 -16.37 6.51
CA CYS A 105 -4.84 -17.66 6.20
C CYS A 105 -4.20 -18.82 7.00
N LEU A 106 -2.88 -18.76 7.25
CA LEU A 106 -2.14 -19.72 8.08
C LEU A 106 -2.45 -19.56 9.57
N THR A 107 -2.65 -18.33 10.06
CA THR A 107 -3.12 -18.10 11.45
C THR A 107 -4.59 -18.47 11.62
N SER A 108 -5.44 -18.29 10.60
CA SER A 108 -6.83 -18.76 10.63
C SER A 108 -6.96 -20.30 10.55
N SER A 109 -5.93 -21.01 10.10
CA SER A 109 -5.91 -22.48 10.08
C SER A 109 -5.19 -23.12 11.27
N LEU A 110 -4.50 -22.35 12.12
CA LEU A 110 -3.78 -22.87 13.30
C LEU A 110 -4.21 -22.30 14.66
N THR A 111 -5.24 -21.43 14.73
CA THR A 111 -5.92 -21.13 16.00
C THR A 111 -7.43 -21.19 15.87
N ALA A 112 -7.97 -22.40 15.73
CA ALA A 112 -9.16 -22.76 16.49
C ALA A 112 -8.67 -23.25 17.86
N PRO A 113 -9.10 -22.61 18.95
CA PRO A 113 -10.03 -23.34 19.80
C PRO A 113 -11.31 -22.53 20.00
N CYS A 114 -12.43 -23.20 19.75
CA CYS A 114 -13.72 -22.80 20.31
C CYS A 114 -13.61 -22.87 21.84
N VAL A 115 -13.78 -21.72 22.50
CA VAL A 115 -14.34 -21.58 23.85
C VAL A 115 -15.25 -20.37 23.83
#